data_AF-A0A7L9FI31-F1
#
_entry.id   AF-A0A7L9FI31-F1
#
_cell.length_a   1.000
_cell.length_b   1.000
_cell.length_c   1.000
_cell.angle_alpha   90.00
_cell.angle_beta   90.00
_cell.angle_gamma   90.00
#
_symmetry.space_group_name_H-M   'P 1'
#
loop_
_entity.id
_entity.type
_entity.pdbx_description
1 polymer ?
#
loop_
_entity_poly.entity_id
_entity_poly.type
_entity_poly.pdbx_seq_one_letter_code
_entity_poly.pdbx_strand_id
1 'polypeptide(L)'
;MYFAAKLNPWWFSYPQLEILRQLYPILLAALLTAAHLTRLNLSEFRFGGRQTAGLILQVVFKAFKTTLIKDLSLVFVIFFLLSIVLIPLFLQPVDSELKMFIAELRQSYALTDFRGIAHKVAGFIDTHVRNSYMKPESVFELDNHLSLLDNRLLKKFGFSRAHVIVFQGWGSCGQYAEVAWYIFSSLGLEARQVKFRERDHRWAEVRLNGTWYIFDPWYIGLHYNDKYMVPASELAKIPRFSGSYTVVEIRPEGTEVDVSLEHGYTRGGFGVIRTVVDLATG
;
A
#
# COMPACT_ATOMS: atom_id res chain seq x y z
N MET A 1 -12.27 39.01 9.83
CA MET A 1 -12.23 38.00 10.91
C MET A 1 -12.01 36.64 10.23
N TYR A 2 -11.03 35.86 10.69
CA TYR A 2 -10.47 34.62 10.08
C TYR A 2 -9.48 34.78 8.93
N PHE A 3 -8.40 35.53 9.19
CA PHE A 3 -7.06 35.12 8.75
C PHE A 3 -6.47 34.29 9.89
N ALA A 4 -6.74 32.99 9.89
CA ALA A 4 -6.11 32.03 10.79
C ALA A 4 -5.20 31.14 9.94
N ALA A 5 -3.90 31.39 10.10
CA ALA A 5 -2.77 30.56 9.74
C ALA A 5 -3.09 29.12 9.31
N LYS A 6 -2.98 28.85 8.00
CA LYS A 6 -2.55 27.53 7.49
C LYS A 6 -1.07 27.33 7.84
N LEU A 7 -0.76 27.26 9.13
CA LEU A 7 0.48 26.63 9.59
C LEU A 7 0.20 25.14 9.59
N ASN A 8 0.56 24.50 8.48
CA ASN A 8 0.42 23.07 8.28
C ASN A 8 1.37 22.34 9.26
N PRO A 9 0.91 21.47 10.19
CA PRO A 9 1.77 20.90 11.24
C PRO A 9 2.76 19.81 10.75
N TRP A 10 2.86 19.55 9.45
CA TRP A 10 3.54 18.38 8.90
C TRP A 10 5.08 18.47 8.84
N TRP A 11 5.68 19.35 9.64
CA TRP A 11 7.14 19.34 9.87
C TRP A 11 7.59 18.16 10.74
N PHE A 12 6.68 17.29 11.19
CA PHE A 12 7.01 15.92 11.57
C PHE A 12 7.08 15.03 10.31
N SER A 13 8.14 15.25 9.53
CA SER A 13 8.63 14.34 8.51
C SER A 13 8.93 12.98 9.14
N TYR A 14 7.94 12.10 9.24
CA TYR A 14 8.01 10.67 9.59
C TYR A 14 9.30 10.18 10.27
N PRO A 15 9.75 10.75 11.40
CA PRO A 15 11.06 10.40 11.93
C PRO A 15 11.01 8.95 12.39
N GLN A 16 9.88 8.50 12.92
CA GLN A 16 9.77 7.22 13.62
C GLN A 16 9.70 6.02 12.66
N LEU A 17 9.00 6.13 11.52
CA LEU A 17 8.98 5.08 10.51
C LEU A 17 10.27 5.05 9.68
N GLU A 18 10.86 6.21 9.39
CA GLU A 18 12.19 6.29 8.78
C GLU A 18 13.28 5.81 9.75
N ILE A 19 13.17 6.11 11.05
CA ILE A 19 14.04 5.55 12.11
C ILE A 19 13.87 4.03 12.15
N LEU A 20 12.65 3.49 12.15
CA LEU A 20 12.47 2.03 12.11
C LEU A 20 13.03 1.41 10.83
N ARG A 21 12.84 2.06 9.66
CA ARG A 21 13.39 1.63 8.37
C ARG A 21 14.92 1.72 8.30
N GLN A 22 15.53 2.73 8.93
CA GLN A 22 16.98 2.90 9.02
C GLN A 22 17.60 1.98 10.09
N LEU A 23 16.91 1.75 11.21
CA LEU A 23 17.38 0.88 12.28
C LEU A 23 17.26 -0.60 11.93
N TYR A 24 16.27 -1.00 11.13
CA TYR A 24 16.10 -2.40 10.74
C TYR A 24 17.33 -3.02 10.02
N PRO A 25 17.90 -2.42 8.96
CA PRO A 25 19.11 -2.95 8.31
C PRO A 25 20.34 -2.86 9.22
N ILE A 26 20.41 -1.87 10.13
CA ILE A 26 21.50 -1.78 11.12
C ILE A 26 21.40 -2.92 12.14
N LEU A 27 20.21 -3.19 12.67
CA LEU A 27 19.95 -4.31 13.58
C LEU A 27 20.17 -5.67 12.90
N LEU A 28 19.73 -5.81 11.65
CA LEU A 28 19.94 -7.02 10.85
C LEU A 28 21.42 -7.22 10.51
N ALA A 29 22.14 -6.17 10.13
CA ALA A 29 23.58 -6.21 9.89
C ALA A 29 24.33 -6.54 11.19
N ALA A 30 23.93 -5.98 12.33
CA ALA A 30 24.52 -6.31 13.63
C ALA A 30 24.30 -7.80 13.98
N LEU A 31 23.10 -8.33 13.75
CA LEU A 31 22.77 -9.75 13.94
C LEU A 31 23.59 -10.66 13.01
N LEU A 32 23.69 -10.32 11.72
CA LEU A 32 24.47 -11.07 10.73
C LEU A 32 25.97 -11.01 11.01
N THR A 33 26.48 -9.86 11.45
CA THR A 33 27.89 -9.69 11.84
C THR A 33 28.21 -10.50 13.09
N ALA A 34 27.32 -10.49 14.09
CA ALA A 34 27.44 -11.37 15.25
C ALA A 34 27.40 -12.86 14.85
N ALA A 35 26.54 -13.24 13.91
CA ALA A 35 26.48 -14.60 13.36
C ALA A 35 27.75 -14.97 12.56
N HIS A 36 28.34 -14.04 11.81
CA HIS A 36 29.55 -14.28 11.02
C HIS A 36 30.82 -14.37 11.88
N LEU A 37 30.98 -13.45 12.84
CA LEU A 37 32.07 -13.50 13.83
C LEU A 37 32.02 -14.78 14.67
N THR A 38 30.82 -15.30 14.96
CA THR A 38 30.67 -16.61 15.62
C THR A 38 31.06 -17.79 14.72
N ARG A 39 31.13 -17.61 13.39
CA ARG A 39 31.53 -18.66 12.42
C ARG A 39 33.04 -18.67 12.18
N LEU A 40 33.67 -17.50 12.04
CA LEU A 40 35.11 -17.37 11.78
C LEU A 40 35.97 -17.82 12.98
N ASN A 41 35.48 -17.66 14.21
CA ASN A 41 36.26 -17.98 15.40
C ASN A 41 36.29 -19.49 15.74
N LEU A 42 35.50 -20.31 15.04
CA LEU A 42 35.53 -21.78 15.17
C LEU A 42 36.65 -22.42 14.35
N SER A 43 37.18 -21.74 13.33
CA SER A 43 38.20 -22.32 12.43
C SER A 43 39.65 -22.12 12.90
N GLU A 44 39.93 -21.14 13.78
CA GLU A 44 41.33 -20.80 14.14
C GLU A 44 41.83 -21.38 15.48
N PHE A 45 40.95 -21.97 16.30
CA PHE A 45 41.33 -22.44 17.66
C PHE A 45 41.86 -23.90 17.69
N ARG A 46 42.79 -24.23 16.78
CA ARG A 46 43.54 -25.51 16.77
C ARG A 46 45.05 -25.25 16.85
N PHE A 47 45.55 -24.75 17.97
CA PHE A 47 47.00 -24.80 18.27
C PHE A 47 47.26 -25.21 19.73
N GLY A 48 48.10 -26.22 19.89
CA GLY A 48 48.33 -26.97 21.12
C GLY A 48 49.06 -26.19 22.21
N GLY A 49 48.70 -26.46 23.46
CA GLY A 49 49.48 -26.07 24.65
C GLY A 49 48.70 -25.44 25.82
N ARG A 50 47.46 -24.97 25.62
CA ARG A 50 46.64 -24.32 26.68
C ARG A 50 45.20 -24.87 26.73
N GLN A 51 45.03 -26.17 26.99
CA GLN A 51 43.72 -26.85 26.96
C GLN A 51 42.69 -26.27 27.95
N THR A 52 43.08 -25.89 29.16
CA THR A 52 42.16 -25.38 30.19
C THR A 52 41.69 -23.95 29.91
N ALA A 53 42.59 -23.06 29.50
CA ALA A 53 42.24 -21.69 29.12
C ALA A 53 41.31 -21.65 27.88
N GLY A 54 41.53 -22.56 26.92
CA GLY A 54 40.65 -22.71 25.75
C GLY A 54 39.24 -23.15 26.13
N LEU A 55 39.09 -24.11 27.05
CA LEU A 55 37.78 -24.58 27.53
C LEU A 55 37.01 -23.47 28.28
N ILE A 56 37.68 -22.74 29.18
CA ILE A 56 37.07 -21.63 29.90
C ILE A 56 36.59 -20.54 28.92
N LEU A 57 37.42 -20.17 27.94
CA LEU A 57 37.07 -19.17 26.94
C LEU A 57 35.87 -19.62 26.07
N GLN A 58 35.82 -20.89 25.67
CA GLN A 58 34.68 -21.44 24.92
C GLN A 58 33.37 -21.41 25.72
N VAL A 59 33.42 -21.75 27.02
CA VAL A 59 32.24 -21.70 27.90
C VAL A 59 31.76 -20.27 28.10
N VAL A 60 32.68 -19.34 28.39
CA VAL A 60 32.37 -17.91 28.55
C VAL A 60 31.78 -17.32 27.26
N PHE A 61 32.37 -17.63 26.10
CA PHE A 61 31.88 -17.15 24.81
C PHE A 61 30.51 -17.75 24.46
N LYS A 62 30.27 -19.02 24.75
CA LYS A 62 28.96 -19.67 24.57
C LYS A 62 27.89 -19.04 25.47
N ALA A 63 28.23 -18.75 26.73
CA ALA A 63 27.34 -18.06 27.65
C ALA A 63 27.03 -16.63 27.16
N PHE A 64 28.06 -15.86 26.81
CA PHE A 64 27.91 -14.51 26.24
C PHE A 64 27.04 -14.51 24.97
N LYS A 65 27.28 -15.43 24.04
CA LYS A 65 26.48 -15.59 22.82
C LYS A 65 25.01 -15.89 23.15
N THR A 66 24.77 -16.77 24.12
CA THR A 66 23.41 -17.15 24.52
C THR A 66 22.67 -15.96 25.15
N THR A 67 23.36 -15.20 26.01
CA THR A 67 22.80 -13.97 26.61
C THR A 67 22.52 -12.92 25.53
N LEU A 68 23.48 -12.63 24.66
CA LEU A 68 23.31 -11.64 23.58
C LEU A 68 22.16 -12.00 22.64
N ILE A 69 22.02 -13.27 22.23
CA ILE A 69 20.91 -13.70 21.38
C ILE A 69 19.57 -13.53 22.10
N LYS A 70 19.49 -13.88 23.40
CA LYS A 70 18.27 -13.69 24.19
C LYS A 70 17.90 -12.21 24.30
N ASP A 71 18.86 -11.35 24.56
CA ASP A 71 18.63 -9.91 24.69
C ASP A 71 18.17 -9.31 23.35
N LEU A 72 18.84 -9.65 22.24
CA LEU A 72 18.42 -9.21 20.90
C LEU A 72 17.04 -9.75 20.52
N SER A 73 16.74 -11.00 20.85
CA SER A 73 15.40 -11.59 20.61
C SER A 73 14.33 -10.88 21.43
N LEU A 74 14.61 -10.57 22.70
CA LEU A 74 13.72 -9.83 23.57
C LEU A 74 13.45 -8.42 23.02
N VAL A 75 14.50 -7.71 22.61
CA VAL A 75 14.38 -6.39 21.98
C VAL A 75 13.53 -6.47 20.72
N PHE A 76 13.76 -7.46 19.85
CA PHE A 76 12.95 -7.68 18.66
C PHE A 76 11.48 -7.94 19.00
N VAL A 77 11.19 -8.80 19.98
CA VAL A 77 9.82 -9.06 20.44
C VAL A 77 9.17 -7.79 20.97
N ILE A 78 9.88 -6.98 21.76
CA ILE A 78 9.36 -5.71 22.26
C ILE A 78 9.02 -4.76 21.10
N PHE A 79 9.92 -4.59 20.13
CA PHE A 79 9.66 -3.75 18.95
C PHE A 79 8.49 -4.27 18.11
N PHE A 80 8.36 -5.58 17.95
CA PHE A 80 7.24 -6.20 17.25
C PHE A 80 5.90 -5.99 17.97
N LEU A 81 5.87 -6.15 19.31
CA LEU A 81 4.67 -5.86 20.10
C LEU A 81 4.33 -4.38 20.07
N LEU A 82 5.34 -3.52 20.13
CA LEU A 82 5.17 -2.08 20.03
C LEU A 82 4.61 -1.68 18.66
N SER A 83 5.09 -2.27 17.56
CA SER A 83 4.56 -1.96 16.23
C SER A 83 3.08 -2.34 16.08
N ILE A 84 2.66 -3.48 16.65
CA ILE A 84 1.25 -3.90 16.67
C ILE A 84 0.37 -2.86 17.39
N VAL A 85 0.85 -2.28 18.49
CA VAL A 85 0.12 -1.25 19.25
C VAL A 85 0.14 0.10 18.55
N LEU A 86 1.24 0.44 17.88
CA LEU A 86 1.41 1.74 17.22
C LEU A 86 0.60 1.88 15.93
N ILE A 87 0.39 0.80 15.17
CA ILE A 87 -0.40 0.82 13.93
C ILE A 87 -1.78 1.49 14.14
N PRO A 88 -2.65 1.01 15.06
CA PRO A 88 -3.95 1.64 15.27
C PRO A 88 -3.84 3.08 15.77
N LEU A 89 -2.85 3.39 16.61
CA LEU A 89 -2.66 4.74 17.13
C LEU A 89 -2.39 5.74 15.99
N PHE A 90 -1.58 5.36 15.00
CA PHE A 90 -1.26 6.22 13.86
C PHE A 90 -2.35 6.28 12.79
N LEU A 91 -3.10 5.20 12.58
CA LEU A 91 -4.15 5.14 11.56
C LEU A 91 -5.51 5.65 12.06
N GLN A 92 -5.74 5.74 13.37
CA GLN A 92 -7.01 6.20 13.93
C GLN A 92 -7.40 7.64 13.53
N PRO A 93 -6.49 8.63 13.47
CA PRO A 93 -6.83 9.95 12.94
C PRO A 93 -7.29 9.91 11.48
N VAL A 94 -6.60 9.11 10.65
CA VAL A 94 -6.93 8.95 9.23
C VAL A 94 -8.28 8.24 9.03
N ASP A 95 -8.56 7.20 9.83
CA ASP A 95 -9.85 6.53 9.85
C ASP A 95 -10.99 7.49 10.25
N SER A 96 -10.76 8.32 11.26
CA SER A 96 -11.75 9.33 11.70
C SER A 96 -12.03 10.34 10.59
N GLU A 97 -10.99 10.84 9.92
CA GLU A 97 -11.11 11.77 8.80
C GLU A 97 -11.85 11.15 7.60
N LEU A 98 -11.46 9.95 7.17
CA LEU A 98 -12.16 9.23 6.10
C LEU A 98 -13.63 8.99 6.43
N LYS A 99 -13.93 8.56 7.66
CA LYS A 99 -15.33 8.34 8.11
C LYS A 99 -16.13 9.63 8.11
N MET A 100 -15.56 10.73 8.58
CA MET A 100 -16.23 12.05 8.54
C MET A 100 -16.48 12.49 7.11
N PHE A 101 -15.49 12.38 6.22
CA PHE A 101 -15.64 12.72 4.81
C PHE A 101 -16.72 11.87 4.11
N ILE A 102 -16.72 10.55 4.33
CA ILE A 102 -17.74 9.64 3.80
C ILE A 102 -19.13 9.99 4.36
N ALA A 103 -19.24 10.33 5.65
CA ALA A 103 -20.50 10.76 6.26
C ALA A 103 -21.00 12.09 5.68
N GLU A 104 -20.11 13.07 5.45
CA GLU A 104 -20.42 14.34 4.79
C GLU A 104 -20.97 14.10 3.38
N LEU A 105 -20.32 13.23 2.59
CA LEU A 105 -20.77 12.89 1.25
C LEU A 105 -22.18 12.26 1.26
N ARG A 106 -22.45 11.34 2.20
CA ARG A 106 -23.77 10.71 2.34
C ARG A 106 -24.87 11.71 2.71
N GLN A 107 -24.55 12.73 3.50
CA GLN A 107 -25.53 13.73 3.94
C GLN A 107 -25.75 14.82 2.89
N SER A 108 -24.67 15.24 2.22
CA SER A 108 -24.68 16.40 1.32
C SER A 108 -25.21 16.08 -0.06
N TYR A 109 -25.13 14.81 -0.48
CA TYR A 109 -25.53 14.39 -1.81
C TYR A 109 -26.62 13.35 -1.71
N ALA A 110 -27.78 13.64 -2.32
CA ALA A 110 -28.60 12.55 -2.83
C ALA A 110 -27.70 11.75 -3.78
N LEU A 111 -27.67 10.41 -3.64
CA LEU A 111 -26.84 9.50 -4.45
C LEU A 111 -27.05 9.64 -5.98
N THR A 112 -27.92 10.54 -6.41
CA THR A 112 -28.20 10.95 -7.78
C THR A 112 -27.23 11.99 -8.35
N ASP A 113 -26.56 12.83 -7.53
CA ASP A 113 -25.53 13.78 -8.02
C ASP A 113 -24.13 13.18 -7.93
N PHE A 114 -23.88 12.17 -8.76
CA PHE A 114 -22.60 11.48 -8.74
C PHE A 114 -21.44 12.36 -9.21
N ARG A 115 -21.67 13.33 -10.10
CA ARG A 115 -20.59 14.23 -10.55
C ARG A 115 -20.08 15.10 -9.41
N GLY A 116 -20.99 15.64 -8.57
CA GLY A 116 -20.62 16.35 -7.35
C GLY A 116 -19.79 15.48 -6.39
N ILE A 117 -20.23 14.23 -6.18
CA ILE A 117 -19.50 13.25 -5.37
C ILE A 117 -18.10 12.98 -5.95
N ALA A 118 -18.01 12.67 -7.24
CA ALA A 118 -16.74 12.37 -7.91
C ALA A 118 -15.75 13.54 -7.81
N HIS A 119 -16.23 14.77 -7.99
CA HIS A 119 -15.39 15.97 -7.82
C HIS A 119 -14.85 16.12 -6.40
N LYS A 120 -15.70 15.89 -5.37
CA LYS A 120 -15.28 15.94 -3.96
C LYS A 120 -14.30 14.83 -3.61
N VAL A 121 -14.55 13.61 -4.08
CA VAL A 121 -13.63 12.47 -3.90
C VAL A 121 -12.27 12.81 -4.52
N ALA A 122 -12.25 13.33 -5.75
CA ALA A 122 -11.00 13.73 -6.38
C ALA A 122 -10.26 14.80 -5.57
N GLY A 123 -10.96 15.83 -5.12
CA GLY A 123 -10.38 16.90 -4.29
C GLY A 123 -9.86 16.40 -2.94
N PHE A 124 -10.53 15.44 -2.31
CA PHE A 124 -10.04 14.79 -1.09
C PHE A 124 -8.74 14.07 -1.37
N ILE A 125 -8.69 13.22 -2.40
CA ILE A 125 -7.49 12.45 -2.72
C ILE A 125 -6.34 13.39 -3.11
N ASP A 126 -6.58 14.40 -3.94
CA ASP A 126 -5.54 15.37 -4.35
C ASP A 126 -4.97 16.18 -3.17
N THR A 127 -5.75 16.37 -2.11
CA THR A 127 -5.31 17.07 -0.89
C THR A 127 -4.45 16.19 0.01
N HIS A 128 -4.71 14.87 0.03
CA HIS A 128 -4.06 13.95 0.96
C HIS A 128 -2.95 13.12 0.31
N VAL A 129 -3.08 12.76 -0.96
CA VAL A 129 -2.19 11.84 -1.67
C VAL A 129 -1.50 12.60 -2.79
N ARG A 130 -0.26 13.01 -2.54
CA ARG A 130 0.57 13.70 -3.54
C ARG A 130 1.08 12.71 -4.58
N ASN A 131 1.03 13.13 -5.85
CA ASN A 131 1.49 12.29 -6.95
C ASN A 131 3.01 12.03 -6.87
N SER A 132 3.39 10.76 -6.73
CA SER A 132 4.78 10.24 -6.70
C SER A 132 5.25 9.57 -8.00
N TYR A 133 4.41 9.51 -9.04
CA TYR A 133 4.72 8.83 -10.30
C TYR A 133 5.97 9.42 -10.99
N MET A 134 6.97 8.55 -11.25
CA MET A 134 8.27 8.92 -11.81
C MET A 134 9.05 9.95 -10.98
N LYS A 135 8.82 9.98 -9.65
CA LYS A 135 9.51 10.86 -8.72
C LYS A 135 10.20 10.06 -7.61
N PRO A 136 11.27 10.60 -6.99
CA PRO A 136 11.96 9.92 -5.89
C PRO A 136 11.04 9.64 -4.69
N GLU A 137 9.96 10.40 -4.51
CA GLU A 137 8.98 10.19 -3.43
C GLU A 137 8.20 8.88 -3.53
N SER A 138 8.28 8.14 -4.64
CA SER A 138 7.75 6.77 -4.75
C SER A 138 8.34 5.81 -3.70
N VAL A 139 9.52 6.09 -3.16
CA VAL A 139 10.10 5.32 -2.04
C VAL A 139 9.31 5.43 -0.73
N PHE A 140 8.38 6.39 -0.64
CA PHE A 140 7.47 6.58 0.49
C PHE A 140 6.11 5.90 0.29
N GLU A 141 5.94 5.10 -0.77
CA GLU A 141 4.75 4.28 -0.99
C GLU A 141 4.76 3.04 -0.08
N LEU A 142 4.55 3.27 1.23
CA LEU A 142 4.58 2.26 2.29
C LEU A 142 3.62 1.09 2.00
N ASP A 143 2.50 1.36 1.34
CA ASP A 143 1.50 0.38 0.96
C ASP A 143 2.05 -0.73 0.03
N ASN A 144 3.08 -0.44 -0.78
CA ASN A 144 3.75 -1.43 -1.63
C ASN A 144 4.63 -2.41 -0.84
N HIS A 145 4.93 -2.10 0.42
CA HIS A 145 5.78 -2.91 1.29
C HIS A 145 4.99 -3.73 2.32
N LEU A 146 3.66 -3.67 2.28
CA LEU A 146 2.80 -4.43 3.19
C LEU A 146 2.87 -5.93 2.87
N SER A 147 3.25 -6.73 3.86
CA SER A 147 3.19 -8.18 3.76
C SER A 147 1.75 -8.69 3.91
N LEU A 148 1.53 -9.98 3.66
CA LEU A 148 0.25 -10.64 3.94
C LEU A 148 -0.14 -10.54 5.42
N LEU A 149 0.85 -10.58 6.33
CA LEU A 149 0.60 -10.44 7.76
C LEU A 149 0.13 -9.02 8.11
N ASP A 150 0.77 -8.00 7.53
CA ASP A 150 0.40 -6.60 7.75
C ASP A 150 -1.03 -6.34 7.30
N ASN A 151 -1.40 -6.82 6.11
CA ASN A 151 -2.76 -6.71 5.60
C ASN A 151 -3.79 -7.43 6.50
N ARG A 152 -3.45 -8.59 7.06
CA ARG A 152 -4.32 -9.30 8.02
C ARG A 152 -4.46 -8.51 9.33
N LEU A 153 -3.38 -7.91 9.83
CA LEU A 153 -3.41 -7.08 11.03
C LEU A 153 -4.24 -5.82 10.83
N LEU A 154 -4.01 -5.09 9.73
CA LEU A 154 -4.80 -3.91 9.35
C LEU A 154 -6.30 -4.25 9.32
N LYS A 155 -6.67 -5.33 8.61
CA LYS A 155 -8.06 -5.79 8.53
C LYS A 155 -8.64 -6.13 9.90
N LYS A 156 -7.86 -6.76 10.79
CA LYS A 156 -8.30 -7.08 12.16
C LYS A 156 -8.59 -5.83 12.99
N PHE A 157 -7.85 -4.75 12.76
CA PHE A 157 -8.10 -3.45 13.39
C PHE A 157 -9.15 -2.59 12.66
N GLY A 158 -9.74 -3.10 11.58
CA GLY A 158 -10.74 -2.38 10.79
C GLY A 158 -10.16 -1.38 9.79
N PHE A 159 -8.84 -1.43 9.55
CA PHE A 159 -8.19 -0.61 8.53
C PHE A 159 -8.07 -1.35 7.20
N SER A 160 -7.92 -0.56 6.14
CA SER A 160 -7.69 -1.00 4.76
C SER A 160 -6.40 -0.40 4.22
N ARG A 161 -5.94 -0.88 3.06
CA ARG A 161 -4.80 -0.31 2.34
C ARG A 161 -4.99 1.20 2.05
N ALA A 162 -6.22 1.64 1.79
CA ALA A 162 -6.54 3.05 1.62
C ALA A 162 -6.15 3.92 2.83
N HIS A 163 -6.26 3.41 4.06
CA HIS A 163 -5.84 4.15 5.26
C HIS A 163 -4.33 4.38 5.27
N VAL A 164 -3.55 3.35 4.89
CA VAL A 164 -2.09 3.45 4.80
C VAL A 164 -1.69 4.44 3.72
N ILE A 165 -2.38 4.44 2.57
CA ILE A 165 -2.12 5.38 1.47
C ILE A 165 -2.42 6.82 1.87
N VAL A 166 -3.56 7.07 2.52
CA VAL A 166 -3.89 8.43 2.98
C VAL A 166 -2.90 8.87 4.06
N PHE A 167 -2.51 7.97 4.97
CA PHE A 167 -1.50 8.22 5.98
C PHE A 167 -0.14 8.57 5.35
N GLN A 168 0.39 7.74 4.44
CA GLN A 168 1.71 7.96 3.85
C GLN A 168 1.77 9.23 3.00
N GLY A 169 0.62 9.66 2.45
CA GLY A 169 0.45 10.95 1.77
C GLY A 169 1.09 11.07 0.39
N TRP A 170 1.58 9.96 -0.16
CA TRP A 170 2.18 9.85 -1.48
C TRP A 170 1.60 8.66 -2.22
N GLY A 171 1.41 8.77 -3.54
CA GLY A 171 0.90 7.66 -4.33
C GLY A 171 0.88 7.95 -5.83
N SER A 172 0.80 6.86 -6.60
CA SER A 172 0.66 6.87 -8.05
C SER A 172 -0.78 6.50 -8.45
N CYS A 173 -1.01 6.12 -9.72
CA CYS A 173 -2.33 5.74 -10.22
C CYS A 173 -2.94 4.58 -9.41
N GLY A 174 -2.12 3.61 -8.96
CA GLY A 174 -2.57 2.47 -8.17
C GLY A 174 -3.14 2.88 -6.82
N GLN A 175 -2.42 3.75 -6.10
CA GLN A 175 -2.84 4.27 -4.80
C GLN A 175 -4.08 5.18 -4.92
N TYR A 176 -4.12 6.01 -5.96
CA TYR A 176 -5.29 6.84 -6.25
C TYR A 176 -6.54 5.98 -6.46
N ALA A 177 -6.42 4.94 -7.28
CA ALA A 177 -7.48 3.97 -7.54
C ALA A 177 -7.95 3.24 -6.26
N GLU A 178 -7.03 2.87 -5.37
CA GLU A 178 -7.35 2.23 -4.08
C GLU A 178 -8.17 3.14 -3.17
N VAL A 179 -7.76 4.40 -3.00
CA VAL A 179 -8.50 5.33 -2.14
C VAL A 179 -9.87 5.66 -2.74
N ALA A 180 -9.95 5.89 -4.05
CA ALA A 180 -11.21 6.13 -4.74
C ALA A 180 -12.18 4.94 -4.62
N TRP A 181 -11.69 3.73 -4.90
CA TRP A 181 -12.46 2.49 -4.76
C TRP A 181 -12.97 2.30 -3.33
N TYR A 182 -12.11 2.53 -2.33
CA TYR A 182 -12.49 2.44 -0.92
C TYR A 182 -13.61 3.44 -0.57
N ILE A 183 -13.50 4.69 -1.00
CA ILE A 183 -14.52 5.72 -0.72
C ILE A 183 -15.84 5.37 -1.41
N PHE A 184 -15.85 5.05 -2.71
CA PHE A 184 -17.08 4.70 -3.42
C PHE A 184 -17.75 3.44 -2.84
N SER A 185 -16.97 2.39 -2.54
CA SER A 185 -17.49 1.18 -1.89
C SER A 185 -18.06 1.50 -0.51
N SER A 186 -17.42 2.39 0.24
CA SER A 186 -17.90 2.84 1.55
C SER A 186 -19.16 3.69 1.44
N LEU A 187 -19.43 4.35 0.30
CA LEU A 187 -20.72 5.00 0.04
C LEU A 187 -21.84 4.01 -0.31
N GLY A 188 -21.54 2.71 -0.40
CA GLY A 188 -22.49 1.67 -0.79
C GLY A 188 -22.67 1.56 -2.30
N LEU A 189 -21.77 2.17 -3.09
CA LEU A 189 -21.80 2.07 -4.54
C LEU A 189 -21.08 0.80 -4.99
N GLU A 190 -21.57 0.17 -6.05
CA GLU A 190 -20.88 -0.93 -6.70
C GLU A 190 -19.63 -0.37 -7.39
N ALA A 191 -18.45 -0.65 -6.82
CA ALA A 191 -17.17 -0.14 -7.29
C ALA A 191 -16.14 -1.26 -7.42
N ARG A 192 -15.22 -1.10 -8.36
CA ARG A 192 -14.12 -2.04 -8.61
C ARG A 192 -12.83 -1.33 -8.98
N GLN A 193 -11.72 -2.06 -8.91
CA GLN A 193 -10.44 -1.61 -9.45
C GLN A 193 -10.17 -2.29 -10.77
N VAL A 194 -9.63 -1.52 -11.72
CA VAL A 194 -9.36 -2.01 -13.07
C VAL A 194 -7.97 -1.53 -13.50
N LYS A 195 -7.26 -2.32 -14.29
CA LYS A 195 -6.00 -1.94 -14.90
C LYS A 195 -5.91 -2.37 -16.35
N PHE A 196 -5.03 -1.73 -17.09
CA PHE A 196 -4.50 -2.32 -18.32
C PHE A 196 -3.52 -3.45 -17.96
N ARG A 197 -3.54 -4.56 -18.71
CA ARG A 197 -2.54 -5.63 -18.54
C ARG A 197 -1.21 -5.26 -19.18
N GLU A 198 -1.24 -4.58 -20.33
CA GLU A 198 -0.06 -4.25 -21.13
C GLU A 198 0.54 -2.87 -20.79
N ARG A 199 -0.17 -2.07 -19.99
CA ARG A 199 0.27 -0.74 -19.56
C ARG A 199 0.20 -0.66 -18.04
N ASP A 200 1.24 -0.11 -17.43
CA ASP A 200 1.27 0.18 -16.00
C ASP A 200 0.37 1.37 -15.68
N HIS A 201 -0.94 1.11 -15.60
CA HIS A 201 -1.95 2.09 -15.22
C HIS A 201 -3.17 1.40 -14.63
N ARG A 202 -3.62 1.89 -13.47
CA ARG A 202 -4.79 1.39 -12.72
C ARG A 202 -5.74 2.55 -12.41
N TRP A 203 -7.03 2.27 -12.38
CA TRP A 203 -8.09 3.21 -12.01
C TRP A 203 -9.17 2.55 -11.17
N ALA A 204 -10.06 3.37 -10.60
CA ALA A 204 -11.29 2.92 -9.97
C ALA A 204 -12.46 3.06 -10.94
N GLU A 205 -13.43 2.17 -10.82
CA GLU A 205 -14.70 2.27 -11.53
C GLU A 205 -15.86 2.19 -10.57
N VAL A 206 -16.98 2.78 -10.98
CA VAL A 206 -18.23 2.80 -10.24
C VAL A 206 -19.39 2.53 -11.19
N ARG A 207 -20.34 1.71 -10.74
CA ARG A 207 -21.52 1.37 -11.53
C ARG A 207 -22.68 2.26 -11.14
N LEU A 208 -23.23 2.96 -12.13
CA LEU A 208 -24.34 3.88 -11.97
C LEU A 208 -25.40 3.55 -13.01
N ASN A 209 -26.63 3.29 -12.57
CA ASN A 209 -27.76 2.94 -13.43
C ASN A 209 -27.42 1.82 -14.45
N GLY A 210 -26.64 0.82 -14.02
CA GLY A 210 -26.24 -0.31 -14.84
C GLY A 210 -24.97 -0.12 -15.67
N THR A 211 -24.45 1.11 -15.78
CA THR A 211 -23.27 1.46 -16.59
C THR A 211 -22.04 1.66 -15.72
N TRP A 212 -20.89 1.14 -16.15
CA TRP A 212 -19.60 1.39 -15.50
C TRP A 212 -19.01 2.73 -15.95
N TYR A 213 -18.56 3.53 -14.98
CA TYR A 213 -17.83 4.77 -15.21
C TYR A 213 -16.44 4.68 -14.61
N ILE A 214 -15.45 5.01 -15.42
CA ILE A 214 -14.05 5.18 -15.04
C ILE A 214 -13.91 6.48 -14.25
N PHE A 215 -13.35 6.36 -13.05
CA PHE A 215 -12.91 7.46 -12.22
C PHE A 215 -11.37 7.53 -12.23
N ASP A 216 -10.84 8.36 -13.13
CA ASP A 216 -9.40 8.60 -13.26
C ASP A 216 -9.12 10.03 -13.75
N PRO A 217 -9.19 11.01 -12.83
CA PRO A 217 -8.92 12.39 -13.17
C PRO A 217 -7.42 12.68 -13.38
N TRP A 218 -6.51 11.75 -13.09
CA TRP A 218 -5.07 11.97 -13.28
C TRP A 218 -4.59 11.60 -14.68
N TYR A 219 -5.31 10.73 -15.39
CA TYR A 219 -4.86 10.28 -16.71
C TYR A 219 -5.97 10.12 -17.74
N ILE A 220 -6.85 9.11 -17.64
CA ILE A 220 -7.86 8.82 -18.66
C ILE A 220 -8.84 10.00 -18.82
N GLY A 221 -9.32 10.56 -17.71
CA GLY A 221 -10.25 11.68 -17.71
C GLY A 221 -9.71 12.95 -18.37
N LEU A 222 -8.39 13.13 -18.45
CA LEU A 222 -7.78 14.27 -19.16
C LEU A 222 -8.00 14.23 -20.68
N HIS A 223 -8.42 13.08 -21.21
CA HIS A 223 -8.66 12.84 -22.63
C HIS A 223 -10.14 12.66 -22.96
N TYR A 224 -11.04 13.01 -22.05
CA TYR A 224 -12.48 12.89 -22.22
C TYR A 224 -13.20 14.19 -21.81
N ASN A 225 -14.40 14.41 -22.33
CA ASN A 225 -15.17 15.64 -22.08
C ASN A 225 -15.57 15.80 -20.61
N ASP A 226 -15.85 14.69 -19.92
CA ASP A 226 -16.06 14.65 -18.47
C ASP A 226 -14.88 13.93 -17.80
N LYS A 227 -14.02 14.73 -17.14
CA LYS A 227 -12.79 14.26 -16.50
C LYS A 227 -13.03 13.28 -15.35
N TYR A 228 -14.17 13.35 -14.67
CA TYR A 228 -14.41 12.55 -13.47
C TYR A 228 -15.27 11.32 -13.76
N MET A 229 -15.94 11.28 -14.91
CA MET A 229 -16.85 10.21 -15.29
C MET A 229 -16.72 9.89 -16.77
N VAL A 230 -15.83 8.95 -17.10
CA VAL A 230 -15.72 8.42 -18.45
C VAL A 230 -16.50 7.11 -18.53
N PRO A 231 -17.56 6.97 -19.34
CA PRO A 231 -18.21 5.68 -19.50
C PRO A 231 -17.19 4.64 -19.99
N ALA A 232 -17.09 3.49 -19.30
CA ALA A 232 -16.06 2.49 -19.58
C ALA A 232 -16.08 2.06 -21.06
N SER A 233 -17.27 1.89 -21.63
CA SER A 233 -17.50 1.50 -23.04
C SER A 233 -16.93 2.48 -24.08
N GLU A 234 -16.58 3.70 -23.68
CA GLU A 234 -15.99 4.71 -24.55
C GLU A 234 -14.47 4.71 -24.53
N LEU A 235 -13.82 3.96 -23.62
CA LEU A 235 -12.36 3.99 -23.43
C LEU A 235 -11.59 3.70 -24.73
N ALA A 236 -11.96 2.63 -25.44
CA ALA A 236 -11.31 2.25 -26.70
C ALA A 236 -11.48 3.28 -27.84
N LYS A 237 -12.47 4.18 -27.73
CA LYS A 237 -12.73 5.24 -28.73
C LYS A 237 -11.88 6.48 -28.49
N ILE A 238 -11.30 6.63 -27.30
CA ILE A 238 -10.42 7.77 -26.98
C ILE A 238 -9.10 7.59 -27.73
N PRO A 239 -8.64 8.54 -28.56
CA PRO A 239 -7.48 8.34 -29.43
C PRO A 239 -6.19 7.90 -28.73
N ARG A 240 -5.97 8.30 -27.47
CA ARG A 240 -4.79 7.90 -26.67
C ARG A 240 -4.84 6.45 -26.15
N PHE A 241 -6.05 5.88 -26.11
CA PHE A 241 -6.34 4.55 -25.58
C PHE A 241 -6.93 3.64 -26.67
N SER A 242 -6.96 4.09 -27.92
CA SER A 242 -7.34 3.27 -29.07
C SER A 242 -6.26 2.21 -29.34
N GLY A 243 -6.67 1.05 -29.83
CA GLY A 243 -5.80 -0.09 -30.09
C GLY A 243 -6.36 -1.40 -29.54
N SER A 244 -5.47 -2.37 -29.33
CA SER A 244 -5.78 -3.67 -28.73
C SER A 244 -5.15 -3.73 -27.34
N TYR A 245 -5.96 -3.53 -26.31
CA TYR A 245 -5.53 -3.64 -24.91
C TYR A 245 -6.42 -4.66 -24.19
N THR A 246 -5.83 -5.36 -23.23
CA THR A 246 -6.57 -6.19 -22.28
C THR A 246 -6.80 -5.36 -21.03
N VAL A 247 -8.07 -5.25 -20.65
CA VAL A 247 -8.49 -4.58 -19.42
C VAL A 247 -8.93 -5.65 -18.42
N VAL A 248 -8.37 -5.62 -17.22
CA VAL A 248 -8.67 -6.60 -16.18
C VAL A 248 -9.16 -5.93 -14.90
N GLU A 249 -10.24 -6.46 -14.35
CA GLU A 249 -10.70 -6.17 -12.99
C GLU A 249 -9.81 -6.91 -11.99
N ILE A 250 -9.41 -6.22 -10.91
CA ILE A 250 -8.64 -6.80 -9.81
C ILE A 250 -9.61 -7.06 -8.65
N ARG A 251 -9.82 -8.33 -8.32
CA ARG A 251 -10.66 -8.73 -7.18
C ARG A 251 -9.90 -8.61 -5.85
N PRO A 252 -10.59 -8.49 -4.70
CA PRO A 252 -9.95 -8.38 -3.38
C PRO A 252 -8.99 -9.53 -3.05
N GLU A 253 -9.24 -10.73 -3.58
CA GLU A 253 -8.38 -11.91 -3.46
C GLU A 253 -7.16 -11.90 -4.40
N GLY A 254 -6.99 -10.86 -5.22
CA GLY A 254 -5.91 -10.74 -6.21
C GLY A 254 -6.22 -11.40 -7.56
N THR A 255 -7.40 -12.02 -7.72
CA THR A 255 -7.80 -12.63 -8.99
C THR A 255 -8.07 -11.55 -10.04
N GLU A 256 -7.55 -11.77 -11.25
CA GLU A 256 -7.79 -10.90 -12.40
C GLU A 256 -8.89 -11.46 -13.30
N VAL A 257 -9.88 -10.64 -13.65
CA VAL A 257 -10.98 -11.00 -14.54
C VAL A 257 -10.96 -10.10 -15.78
N ASP A 258 -11.03 -10.70 -16.98
CA ASP A 258 -11.08 -9.95 -18.24
C ASP A 258 -12.40 -9.16 -18.35
N VAL A 259 -12.29 -7.84 -18.46
CA VAL A 259 -13.42 -6.92 -18.64
C VAL A 259 -13.24 -6.07 -19.92
N SER A 260 -12.38 -6.49 -20.85
CA SER A 260 -12.02 -5.73 -22.06
C SER A 260 -13.24 -5.37 -22.92
N LEU A 261 -14.21 -6.27 -23.02
CA LEU A 261 -15.45 -6.04 -23.77
C LEU A 261 -16.27 -4.88 -23.20
N GLU A 262 -16.29 -4.72 -21.87
CA GLU A 262 -16.99 -3.61 -21.20
C GLU A 262 -16.34 -2.25 -21.50
N HIS A 263 -15.09 -2.26 -21.96
CA HIS A 263 -14.28 -1.08 -22.24
C HIS A 263 -14.22 -0.72 -23.74
N GLY A 264 -15.02 -1.41 -24.56
CA GLY A 264 -15.07 -1.20 -26.01
C GLY A 264 -13.93 -1.86 -26.79
N TYR A 265 -13.12 -2.71 -26.16
CA TYR A 265 -12.11 -3.50 -26.86
C TYR A 265 -12.71 -4.82 -27.36
N THR A 266 -12.32 -5.24 -28.56
CA THR A 266 -12.64 -6.58 -29.06
C THR A 266 -11.80 -7.62 -28.32
N ARG A 267 -12.35 -8.80 -28.02
CA ARG A 267 -11.57 -9.93 -27.48
C ARG A 267 -10.36 -10.21 -28.39
N GLY A 268 -9.18 -9.75 -27.98
CA GLY A 268 -7.92 -10.26 -28.51
C GLY A 268 -7.88 -11.73 -28.08
N GLY A 269 -7.98 -12.65 -29.04
CA GLY A 269 -8.18 -14.05 -28.74
C GLY A 269 -7.00 -14.66 -27.98
N PHE A 270 -7.07 -14.75 -26.66
CA PHE A 270 -6.37 -15.75 -25.87
C PHE A 270 -7.18 -16.08 -24.61
N GLY A 271 -7.29 -17.40 -24.38
CA GLY A 271 -8.23 -18.02 -23.46
C GLY A 271 -8.02 -17.70 -21.98
N VAL A 272 -9.05 -18.05 -21.21
CA VAL A 272 -9.08 -18.33 -19.77
C VAL A 272 -7.83 -17.85 -19.01
N ILE A 273 -7.99 -16.70 -18.35
CA ILE A 273 -6.95 -16.06 -17.54
C ILE A 273 -6.53 -16.98 -16.40
N ARG A 274 -5.21 -17.23 -16.31
CA ARG A 274 -4.57 -17.91 -15.18
C ARG A 274 -4.94 -17.22 -13.87
N THR A 275 -5.43 -17.99 -12.90
CA THR A 275 -5.31 -17.63 -11.48
C THR A 275 -3.83 -17.39 -11.19
N VAL A 276 -3.44 -16.15 -10.88
CA VAL A 276 -2.17 -15.91 -10.20
C VAL A 276 -2.37 -16.43 -8.79
N VAL A 277 -2.18 -17.74 -8.60
CA VAL A 277 -1.95 -18.29 -7.28
C VAL A 277 -0.56 -17.79 -6.90
N ASP A 278 -0.51 -16.68 -6.17
CA ASP A 278 0.64 -16.42 -5.33
C ASP A 278 0.82 -17.66 -4.44
N LEU A 279 1.91 -18.39 -4.68
CA LEU A 279 2.38 -19.48 -3.84
C LEU A 279 2.79 -18.91 -2.48
N ALA A 280 1.79 -18.59 -1.66
CA ALA A 280 1.90 -18.19 -0.26
C ALA A 280 0.76 -18.80 0.56
N THR A 281 0.27 -19.98 0.18
CA THR A 281 -0.58 -20.82 1.01
C THR A 281 0.15 -22.11 1.37
N GLY A 282 0.97 -21.97 2.43
CA GLY A 282 1.54 -23.02 3.26
C GLY A 282 1.80 -22.42 4.63
#